data_AF-A0A2R4WNR1-F1
#
_entry.id   AF-A0A2R4WNR1-F1
#
_cell.length_a   1.000
_cell.length_b   1.000
_cell.length_c   1.000
_cell.angle_alpha   90.00
_cell.angle_beta   90.00
_cell.angle_gamma   90.00
#
_symmetry.space_group_name_H-M   'P 1'
#
loop_
_entity.id
_entity.type
_entity.pdbx_description
1 polymer ?
#
loop_
_entity_poly.entity_id
_entity_poly.type
_entity_poly.pdbx_seq_one_letter_code
_entity_poly.pdbx_strand_id
1 'polypeptide(L)'
;MGASEPSINWILVTAYRSIWWQPFALLIVFIVQKRVRDYASLQIALPLSIQITWIVALFLPALGAYQFYGMTPAGHAGIAIEFTDAATAPLLWLRQPELPPVMPAFSDLRVISFPSWHAAAAVIFMLAAWPVPRVRWLALALNGLMLAATPVHGSHYASDMIVGAAIGGAAFAMGTWALSGKPLGSGEERARSNDRPRWSVAGPARE
;
A
#
# COMPACT_ATOMS: atom_id res chain seq x y z
N MET A 1 19.83 1.80 -30.14
CA MET A 1 19.48 3.16 -29.65
C MET A 1 18.00 3.35 -29.89
N GLY A 2 17.16 2.87 -28.97
CA GLY A 2 15.70 2.93 -29.11
C GLY A 2 15.17 4.10 -28.31
N ALA A 3 14.36 4.95 -28.93
CA ALA A 3 13.61 5.99 -28.25
C ALA A 3 12.80 5.36 -27.11
N SER A 4 13.18 5.65 -25.86
CA SER A 4 12.22 5.56 -24.75
C SER A 4 11.24 6.72 -24.95
N GLU A 5 10.18 6.46 -25.72
CA GLU A 5 9.12 7.42 -26.01
C GLU A 5 8.65 8.10 -24.71
N PRO A 6 8.64 9.44 -24.62
CA PRO A 6 8.22 10.19 -23.43
C PRO A 6 6.87 9.74 -22.86
N SER A 7 6.00 9.19 -23.72
CA SER A 7 4.70 8.63 -23.39
C SER A 7 4.78 7.39 -22.49
N ILE A 8 5.71 6.46 -22.71
CA ILE A 8 5.83 5.23 -21.91
C ILE A 8 6.32 5.55 -20.50
N ASN A 9 7.37 6.39 -20.40
CA ASN A 9 7.86 6.88 -19.12
C ASN A 9 6.75 7.61 -18.34
N TRP A 10 5.96 8.44 -19.01
CA TRP A 10 4.83 9.14 -18.39
C TRP A 10 3.75 8.18 -17.88
N ILE A 11 3.41 7.13 -18.63
CA ILE A 11 2.45 6.11 -18.21
C ILE A 11 2.97 5.37 -16.97
N LEU A 12 4.23 4.92 -16.99
CA LEU A 12 4.83 4.14 -15.92
C LEU A 12 4.99 4.96 -14.63
N VAL A 13 5.45 6.21 -14.72
CA VAL A 13 5.57 7.08 -13.53
C VAL A 13 4.20 7.45 -12.96
N THR A 14 3.19 7.65 -13.83
CA THR A 14 1.81 7.90 -13.38
C THR A 14 1.24 6.68 -12.67
N ALA A 15 1.46 5.47 -13.21
CA ALA A 15 1.06 4.23 -12.57
C ALA A 15 1.80 4.03 -11.23
N TYR A 16 3.09 4.34 -11.17
CA TYR A 16 3.88 4.26 -9.94
C TYR A 16 3.35 5.20 -8.85
N ARG A 17 3.12 6.48 -9.19
CA ARG A 17 2.58 7.49 -8.27
C ARG A 17 1.11 7.24 -7.89
N SER A 18 0.42 6.35 -8.60
CA SER A 18 -0.98 6.05 -8.31
C SER A 18 -1.25 5.47 -6.94
N ILE A 19 -0.22 4.87 -6.31
CA ILE A 19 -0.28 4.32 -4.96
C ILE A 19 -0.94 5.26 -3.95
N TRP A 20 -0.76 6.58 -4.10
CA TRP A 20 -1.30 7.58 -3.19
C TRP A 20 -2.79 7.83 -3.35
N TRP A 21 -3.33 7.75 -4.57
CA TRP A 21 -4.74 8.05 -4.83
C TRP A 21 -5.62 6.79 -4.91
N GLN A 22 -5.05 5.62 -5.21
CA GLN A 22 -5.79 4.36 -5.32
C GLN A 22 -6.64 4.01 -4.07
N PRO A 23 -6.18 4.20 -2.81
CA PRO A 23 -7.01 3.94 -1.62
C PRO A 23 -8.29 4.78 -1.58
N PHE A 24 -8.22 6.04 -2.01
CA PHE A 24 -9.38 6.95 -2.06
C PHE A 24 -10.34 6.57 -3.20
N ALA A 25 -9.81 6.16 -4.35
CA ALA A 25 -10.63 5.64 -5.44
C ALA A 25 -11.40 4.38 -5.01
N LEU A 26 -10.71 3.44 -4.34
CA LEU A 26 -11.33 2.22 -3.82
C LEU A 26 -12.34 2.51 -2.70
N LEU A 27 -12.09 3.50 -1.83
CA LEU A 27 -13.07 4.00 -0.87
C LEU A 27 -14.37 4.39 -1.56
N ILE A 28 -14.31 5.23 -2.60
CA ILE A 28 -15.49 5.67 -3.35
C ILE A 28 -16.22 4.46 -3.96
N VAL A 29 -15.48 3.54 -4.60
CA VAL A 29 -16.05 2.32 -5.18
C VAL A 29 -16.78 1.50 -4.12
N PHE A 30 -16.19 1.28 -2.95
CA PHE A 30 -16.81 0.45 -1.91
C PHE A 30 -18.00 1.14 -1.23
N ILE A 31 -18.00 2.47 -1.09
CA ILE A 31 -19.17 3.22 -0.62
C ILE A 31 -20.34 3.01 -1.60
N VAL A 32 -20.11 3.26 -2.90
CA VAL A 32 -21.16 3.15 -3.93
C VAL A 32 -21.72 1.72 -4.00
N GLN A 33 -20.85 0.72 -3.87
CA GLN A 33 -21.23 -0.69 -3.92
C GLN A 33 -21.74 -1.24 -2.57
N LYS A 34 -21.77 -0.42 -1.51
CA LYS A 34 -22.14 -0.81 -0.14
C LYS A 34 -21.31 -1.98 0.42
N ARG A 35 -20.03 -2.03 0.05
CA ARG A 35 -19.07 -3.10 0.37
C ARG A 35 -18.19 -2.76 1.57
N VAL A 36 -18.83 -2.50 2.71
CA VAL A 36 -18.15 -2.03 3.93
C VAL A 36 -17.06 -2.99 4.41
N ARG A 37 -17.30 -4.30 4.29
CA ARG A 37 -16.35 -5.33 4.73
C ARG A 37 -15.07 -5.36 3.90
N ASP A 38 -15.20 -5.22 2.57
CA ASP A 38 -14.04 -5.20 1.68
C ASP A 38 -13.19 -3.94 1.91
N TYR A 39 -13.84 -2.80 2.15
CA TYR A 39 -13.14 -1.58 2.55
C TYR A 39 -12.44 -1.73 3.90
N ALA A 40 -13.08 -2.35 4.90
CA ALA A 40 -12.44 -2.63 6.19
C ALA A 40 -11.22 -3.55 6.04
N SER A 41 -11.30 -4.58 5.19
CA SER A 41 -10.14 -5.43 4.89
C SER A 41 -9.00 -4.65 4.23
N LEU A 42 -9.31 -3.72 3.31
CA LEU A 42 -8.32 -2.81 2.72
C LEU A 42 -7.63 -1.93 3.78
N GLN A 43 -8.42 -1.38 4.71
CA GLN A 43 -7.94 -0.53 5.81
C GLN A 43 -7.09 -1.28 6.85
N ILE A 44 -7.25 -2.60 6.97
CA ILE A 44 -6.36 -3.44 7.77
C ILE A 44 -5.09 -3.78 6.97
N ALA A 45 -5.26 -4.19 5.72
CA ALA A 45 -4.18 -4.71 4.89
C ALA A 45 -3.11 -3.66 4.56
N LEU A 46 -3.50 -2.44 4.19
CA LEU A 46 -2.54 -1.40 3.80
C LEU A 46 -1.61 -0.99 4.96
N PRO A 47 -2.11 -0.58 6.15
CA PRO A 47 -1.24 -0.27 7.29
C PRO A 47 -0.43 -1.47 7.78
N LEU A 48 -1.01 -2.67 7.78
CA LEU A 48 -0.28 -3.87 8.17
C LEU A 48 0.89 -4.15 7.22
N SER A 49 0.66 -4.07 5.91
CA SER A 49 1.69 -4.30 4.90
C SER A 49 2.84 -3.29 5.01
N ILE A 50 2.54 -1.99 5.17
CA ILE A 50 3.60 -0.97 5.29
C ILE A 50 4.39 -1.15 6.59
N GLN A 51 3.73 -1.46 7.71
CA GLN A 51 4.39 -1.74 8.99
C GLN A 51 5.32 -2.95 8.88
N ILE A 52 4.87 -4.06 8.27
CA ILE A 52 5.72 -5.24 8.05
C ILE A 52 6.92 -4.86 7.18
N THR A 53 6.71 -4.13 6.07
CA THR A 53 7.81 -3.72 5.19
C THR A 53 8.83 -2.85 5.93
N TRP A 54 8.40 -1.92 6.77
CA TRP A 54 9.30 -1.08 7.58
C TRP A 54 10.05 -1.86 8.65
N ILE A 55 9.38 -2.81 9.32
CA ILE A 55 10.03 -3.67 10.32
C ILE A 55 11.10 -4.53 9.65
N VAL A 56 10.79 -5.17 8.52
CA VAL A 56 11.80 -5.97 7.79
C VAL A 56 12.95 -5.10 7.31
N ALA A 57 12.64 -3.92 6.76
CA ALA A 57 13.63 -2.97 6.29
C ALA A 57 14.58 -2.51 7.40
N LEU A 58 14.10 -2.35 8.64
CA LEU A 58 14.93 -2.03 9.81
C LEU A 58 16.06 -3.06 10.02
N PHE A 59 15.75 -4.35 9.86
CA PHE A 59 16.71 -5.45 10.09
C PHE A 59 17.52 -5.80 8.84
N LEU A 60 16.95 -5.61 7.65
CA LEU A 60 17.58 -5.92 6.37
C LEU A 60 17.66 -4.68 5.45
N PRO A 61 18.42 -3.62 5.84
CA PRO A 61 18.54 -2.46 4.97
C PRO A 61 19.32 -2.79 3.71
N ALA A 62 18.66 -2.68 2.56
CA ALA A 62 19.22 -2.86 1.23
C ALA A 62 19.30 -1.53 0.45
N LEU A 63 20.39 -1.36 -0.30
CA LEU A 63 20.55 -0.27 -1.27
C LEU A 63 19.67 -0.52 -2.49
N GLY A 64 19.08 0.54 -3.05
CA GLY A 64 18.36 0.42 -4.32
C GLY A 64 19.28 0.01 -5.47
N ALA A 65 18.70 -0.57 -6.53
CA ALA A 65 19.44 -1.06 -7.69
C ALA A 65 20.31 0.04 -8.34
N TYR A 66 19.76 1.24 -8.54
CA TYR A 66 20.52 2.34 -9.14
C TYR A 66 21.73 2.73 -8.30
N GLN A 67 21.57 2.80 -6.98
CA GLN A 67 22.64 3.16 -6.07
C GLN A 67 23.73 2.08 -6.03
N PHE A 68 23.33 0.81 -5.99
CA PHE A 68 24.28 -0.31 -5.99
C PHE A 68 25.13 -0.36 -7.27
N TYR A 69 24.52 -0.07 -8.43
CA TYR A 69 25.23 -0.03 -9.72
C TYR A 69 25.86 1.33 -10.07
N GLY A 70 25.80 2.33 -9.18
CA GLY A 70 26.37 3.66 -9.42
C GLY A 70 25.69 4.43 -10.57
N MET A 71 24.43 4.13 -10.85
CA MET A 71 23.65 4.78 -11.90
C MET A 71 23.14 6.14 -11.41
N THR A 72 23.47 7.21 -12.15
CA THR A 72 23.00 8.55 -11.84
C THR A 72 21.78 8.93 -12.68
N PRO A 73 20.87 9.77 -12.16
CA PRO A 73 19.77 10.33 -12.95
C PRO A 73 20.25 11.09 -14.20
N ALA A 74 21.42 11.73 -14.13
CA ALA A 74 22.04 12.42 -15.25
C ALA A 74 22.38 11.50 -16.44
N GLY A 75 22.71 10.23 -16.17
CA GLY A 75 22.91 9.21 -17.20
C GLY A 75 21.62 8.62 -17.78
N HIS A 76 20.47 8.93 -17.20
CA HIS A 76 19.16 8.31 -17.50
C HIS A 76 18.05 9.37 -17.61
N ALA A 77 18.27 10.46 -18.35
CA ALA A 77 17.34 11.59 -18.45
C ALA A 77 15.91 11.25 -18.93
N GLY A 78 15.71 10.08 -19.55
CA GLY A 78 14.40 9.56 -19.96
C GLY A 78 13.65 8.77 -18.89
N ILE A 79 14.25 8.54 -17.72
CA ILE A 79 13.67 7.78 -16.61
C ILE A 79 13.48 8.73 -15.43
N ALA A 80 12.22 8.94 -15.03
CA ALA A 80 11.93 9.66 -13.79
C ALA A 80 12.27 8.76 -12.60
N ILE A 81 13.49 8.89 -12.06
CA ILE A 81 13.85 8.13 -10.86
C ILE A 81 13.20 8.81 -9.66
N GLU A 82 12.18 8.17 -9.09
CA GLU A 82 11.44 8.68 -7.94
C GLU A 82 12.17 8.39 -6.62
N PHE A 83 13.14 7.47 -6.66
CA PHE A 83 13.90 6.98 -5.52
C PHE A 83 15.37 6.83 -5.92
N THR A 84 16.22 7.80 -5.57
CA THR A 84 17.67 7.65 -5.80
C THR A 84 18.55 7.78 -4.57
N ASP A 85 18.65 8.90 -3.85
CA ASP A 85 19.87 9.04 -3.02
C ASP A 85 19.64 9.29 -1.53
N ALA A 86 18.46 9.76 -1.15
CA ALA A 86 18.28 10.37 0.17
C ALA A 86 17.91 9.37 1.29
N ALA A 87 17.40 8.19 0.93
CA ALA A 87 16.85 7.21 1.87
C ALA A 87 17.91 6.41 2.65
N THR A 88 19.09 6.20 2.08
CA THR A 88 20.13 5.32 2.64
C THR A 88 21.26 6.06 3.33
N ALA A 89 21.41 7.37 3.10
CA ALA A 89 22.50 8.16 3.66
C ALA A 89 22.53 8.12 5.20
N PRO A 90 21.40 8.25 5.92
CA PRO A 90 21.39 8.09 7.37
C PRO A 90 21.78 6.69 7.84
N LEU A 91 21.38 5.65 7.10
CA LEU A 91 21.69 4.25 7.42
C LEU A 91 23.18 3.92 7.21
N LEU A 92 23.76 4.41 6.11
CA LEU A 92 25.18 4.28 5.83
C LEU A 92 26.02 5.07 6.82
N TRP A 93 25.56 6.24 7.26
CA TRP A 93 26.18 7.03 8.33
C TRP A 93 26.20 6.26 9.67
N LEU A 94 25.07 5.65 10.06
CA LEU A 94 24.99 4.83 11.29
C LEU A 94 25.83 3.54 11.24
N ARG A 95 26.16 3.05 10.05
CA ARG A 95 26.94 1.82 9.86
C ARG A 95 28.46 2.07 9.88
N GLN A 96 28.91 3.31 9.97
CA GLN A 96 30.35 3.59 9.99
C GLN A 96 30.99 3.19 11.33
N PRO A 97 32.23 2.71 11.33
CA PRO A 97 32.95 2.35 12.56
C PRO A 97 33.08 3.52 13.54
N GLU A 98 33.20 4.72 13.00
CA GLU A 98 33.22 5.99 13.72
C GLU A 98 32.12 6.88 13.12
N LEU A 99 31.32 7.53 13.96
CA LEU A 99 30.23 8.38 13.49
C LEU A 99 30.81 9.68 12.91
N PRO A 100 30.63 9.96 11.60
CA PRO A 100 31.09 11.22 11.02
C PRO A 100 30.45 12.42 11.72
N PRO A 101 31.16 13.55 11.86
CA PRO A 101 30.66 14.72 12.60
C PRO A 101 29.44 15.38 11.95
N VAL A 102 29.20 15.12 10.66
CA VAL A 102 28.05 15.62 9.91
C VAL A 102 27.01 14.52 9.79
N MET A 103 25.92 14.67 10.53
CA MET A 103 24.73 13.82 10.44
C MET A 103 23.95 14.17 9.16
N PRO A 104 23.60 13.19 8.31
CA PRO A 104 22.73 13.41 7.16
C PRO A 104 21.33 13.84 7.62
N ALA A 105 20.62 14.62 6.81
CA ALA A 105 19.24 14.96 7.11
C ALA A 105 18.37 13.69 7.11
N PHE A 106 17.61 13.49 8.19
CA PHE A 106 16.63 12.41 8.30
C PHE A 106 15.29 12.74 7.61
N SER A 107 15.15 13.98 7.12
CA SER A 107 13.97 14.47 6.39
C SER A 107 13.64 13.65 5.15
N ASP A 108 14.62 12.93 4.62
CA ASP A 108 14.51 12.20 3.36
C ASP A 108 14.70 10.68 3.52
N LEU A 109 14.47 10.13 4.73
CA LEU A 109 14.31 8.69 4.97
C LEU A 109 13.10 8.15 4.19
N ARG A 110 13.27 7.95 2.89
CA ARG A 110 12.23 7.48 1.98
C ARG A 110 12.54 6.05 1.56
N VAL A 111 12.24 5.12 2.47
CA VAL A 111 12.11 3.66 2.31
C VAL A 111 13.28 2.94 1.60
N ILE A 112 13.84 2.01 2.36
CA ILE A 112 14.82 1.00 1.96
C ILE A 112 14.26 0.11 0.82
N SER A 113 15.09 -0.30 -0.13
CA SER A 113 14.67 -1.08 -1.30
C SER A 113 14.01 -2.43 -0.97
N PHE A 114 14.36 -3.06 0.15
CA PHE A 114 13.79 -4.34 0.56
C PHE A 114 12.98 -4.25 1.86
N PRO A 115 11.74 -4.80 1.91
CA PRO A 115 10.90 -5.30 0.82
C PRO A 115 10.04 -4.18 0.18
N SER A 116 9.58 -4.38 -1.06
CA SER A 116 8.85 -3.33 -1.80
C SER A 116 7.40 -3.17 -1.33
N TRP A 117 7.08 -2.00 -0.75
CA TRP A 117 5.69 -1.66 -0.42
C TRP A 117 4.83 -1.41 -1.67
N HIS A 118 5.39 -0.90 -2.78
CA HIS A 118 4.66 -0.78 -4.05
C HIS A 118 4.15 -2.14 -4.54
N ALA A 119 4.99 -3.18 -4.45
CA ALA A 119 4.55 -4.53 -4.80
C ALA A 119 3.47 -5.07 -3.85
N ALA A 120 3.60 -4.81 -2.55
CA ALA A 120 2.57 -5.17 -1.57
C ALA A 120 1.23 -4.48 -1.85
N ALA A 121 1.26 -3.16 -2.03
CA ALA A 121 0.08 -2.34 -2.32
C ALA A 121 -0.58 -2.74 -3.65
N ALA A 122 0.21 -3.00 -4.70
CA ALA A 122 -0.30 -3.49 -5.98
C ALA A 122 -1.17 -4.75 -5.80
N VAL A 123 -0.64 -5.74 -5.08
CA VAL A 123 -1.35 -6.99 -4.79
C VAL A 123 -2.62 -6.72 -3.98
N ILE A 124 -2.53 -5.90 -2.94
CA ILE A 124 -3.69 -5.53 -2.11
C ILE A 124 -4.78 -4.86 -2.94
N PHE A 125 -4.43 -3.90 -3.81
CA PHE A 125 -5.39 -3.20 -4.66
C PHE A 125 -6.05 -4.15 -5.68
N MET A 126 -5.27 -5.05 -6.29
CA MET A 126 -5.80 -6.07 -7.20
C MET A 126 -6.78 -7.01 -6.49
N LEU A 127 -6.41 -7.51 -5.30
CA LEU A 127 -7.25 -8.42 -4.52
C LEU A 127 -8.51 -7.72 -4.00
N ALA A 128 -8.39 -6.48 -3.51
CA ALA A 128 -9.51 -5.69 -3.01
C ALA A 128 -10.52 -5.35 -4.13
N ALA A 129 -10.04 -4.97 -5.31
CA ALA A 129 -10.90 -4.64 -6.46
C ALA A 129 -11.50 -5.87 -7.15
N TRP A 130 -10.89 -7.05 -6.99
CA TRP A 130 -11.26 -8.30 -7.67
C TRP A 130 -12.77 -8.59 -7.67
N PRO A 131 -13.49 -8.47 -6.53
CA PRO A 131 -14.88 -8.86 -6.51
C PRO A 131 -15.82 -7.78 -7.08
N VAL A 132 -15.32 -6.64 -7.57
CA VAL A 132 -16.09 -5.62 -8.30
C VAL A 132 -15.81 -5.75 -9.81
N PRO A 133 -16.71 -6.38 -10.61
CA PRO A 133 -16.41 -6.74 -12.01
C PRO A 133 -16.01 -5.58 -12.91
N ARG A 134 -16.61 -4.40 -12.71
CA ARG A 134 -16.31 -3.19 -13.51
C ARG A 134 -14.93 -2.59 -13.20
N VAL A 135 -14.39 -2.83 -12.00
CA VAL A 135 -13.16 -2.20 -11.51
C VAL A 135 -11.98 -3.18 -11.56
N ARG A 136 -12.21 -4.50 -11.48
CA ARG A 136 -11.13 -5.51 -11.43
C ARG A 136 -10.13 -5.37 -12.57
N TRP A 137 -10.59 -5.17 -13.81
CA TRP A 137 -9.71 -5.15 -14.97
C TRP A 137 -8.88 -3.87 -15.01
N LEU A 138 -9.47 -2.74 -14.63
CA LEU A 138 -8.75 -1.49 -14.46
C LEU A 138 -7.70 -1.59 -13.35
N ALA A 139 -8.06 -2.21 -12.22
CA ALA A 139 -7.13 -2.41 -11.11
C ALA A 139 -5.98 -3.35 -11.50
N LEU A 140 -6.24 -4.45 -12.21
CA LEU A 140 -5.19 -5.35 -12.71
C LEU A 140 -4.24 -4.63 -13.67
N ALA A 141 -4.78 -3.85 -14.63
CA ALA A 141 -3.97 -3.12 -15.60
C ALA A 141 -3.10 -2.06 -14.90
N LEU A 142 -3.70 -1.20 -14.07
CA LEU A 142 -3.00 -0.13 -13.36
C LEU A 142 -1.93 -0.68 -12.41
N ASN A 143 -2.25 -1.72 -11.64
CA ASN A 143 -1.31 -2.31 -10.69
C ASN A 143 -0.25 -3.18 -11.37
N GLY A 144 -0.56 -3.79 -12.51
CA GLY A 144 0.43 -4.42 -13.38
C GLY A 144 1.44 -3.40 -13.92
N LEU A 145 0.97 -2.22 -14.34
CA LEU A 145 1.85 -1.12 -14.74
C LEU A 145 2.66 -0.59 -13.56
N MET A 146 2.06 -0.45 -12.36
CA MET A 146 2.78 -0.06 -11.15
C MET A 146 3.90 -1.06 -10.82
N LEU A 147 3.64 -2.38 -10.91
CA LEU A 147 4.65 -3.42 -10.73
C LEU A 147 5.76 -3.31 -11.79
N ALA A 148 5.41 -3.13 -13.07
CA ALA A 148 6.40 -2.94 -14.13
C ALA A 148 7.25 -1.67 -13.93
N ALA A 149 6.65 -0.60 -13.40
CA ALA A 149 7.32 0.65 -13.07
C ALA A 149 8.24 0.53 -11.84
N THR A 150 8.01 -0.44 -10.94
CA THR A 150 8.67 -0.53 -9.63
C THR A 150 10.19 -0.73 -9.72
N PRO A 151 10.75 -1.63 -10.58
CA PRO A 151 12.20 -1.73 -10.75
C PRO A 151 12.82 -0.47 -11.34
N VAL A 152 12.14 0.14 -12.32
CA VAL A 152 12.67 1.23 -13.14
C VAL A 152 12.65 2.56 -12.37
N HIS A 153 11.52 2.91 -11.76
CA HIS A 153 11.30 4.18 -11.10
C HIS A 153 11.51 4.12 -9.58
N GLY A 154 11.30 2.94 -8.99
CA GLY A 154 11.45 2.69 -7.55
C GLY A 154 12.80 2.10 -7.15
N SER A 155 13.68 1.80 -8.11
CA SER A 155 15.03 1.27 -7.83
C SER A 155 15.01 -0.07 -7.06
N HIS A 156 14.02 -0.93 -7.36
CA HIS A 156 13.84 -2.22 -6.69
C HIS A 156 14.42 -3.40 -7.49
N TYR A 157 14.89 -4.42 -6.77
CA TYR A 157 15.18 -5.74 -7.34
C TYR A 157 13.90 -6.58 -7.46
N ALA A 158 13.94 -7.61 -8.31
CA ALA A 158 12.84 -8.57 -8.44
C ALA A 158 12.54 -9.30 -7.12
N SER A 159 13.57 -9.57 -6.29
CA SER A 159 13.41 -10.14 -4.95
C SER A 159 12.53 -9.28 -4.05
N ASP A 160 12.73 -7.96 -4.10
CA ASP A 160 11.99 -6.99 -3.29
C ASP A 160 10.51 -7.02 -3.63
N MET A 161 10.21 -7.20 -4.92
CA MET A 161 8.85 -7.30 -5.42
C MET A 161 8.18 -8.62 -5.05
N ILE A 162 8.89 -9.75 -5.14
CA ILE A 162 8.36 -11.06 -4.77
C ILE A 162 7.99 -11.08 -3.28
N VAL A 163 8.91 -10.63 -2.42
CA VAL A 163 8.68 -10.57 -0.98
C VAL A 163 7.60 -9.55 -0.64
N GLY A 164 7.62 -8.38 -1.27
CA GLY A 164 6.56 -7.37 -1.13
C GLY A 164 5.18 -7.90 -1.52
N ALA A 165 5.07 -8.58 -2.66
CA ALA A 165 3.83 -9.19 -3.13
C ALA A 165 3.31 -10.26 -2.15
N ALA A 166 4.21 -11.09 -1.60
CA ALA A 166 3.87 -12.07 -0.57
C ALA A 166 3.33 -11.40 0.71
N ILE A 167 3.99 -10.33 1.18
CA ILE A 167 3.51 -9.52 2.32
C ILE A 167 2.12 -8.94 2.03
N GLY A 168 1.91 -8.38 0.84
CA GLY A 168 0.63 -7.81 0.43
C GLY A 168 -0.51 -8.85 0.42
N GLY A 169 -0.26 -10.01 -0.18
CA GLY A 169 -1.21 -11.13 -0.19
C GLY A 169 -1.54 -11.63 1.22
N ALA A 170 -0.52 -11.81 2.07
CA ALA A 170 -0.70 -12.24 3.45
C ALA A 170 -1.47 -11.20 4.29
N ALA A 171 -1.13 -9.91 4.17
CA ALA A 171 -1.82 -8.83 4.89
C ALA A 171 -3.30 -8.73 4.48
N PHE A 172 -3.60 -8.89 3.19
CA PHE A 172 -4.98 -8.92 2.71
C PHE A 172 -5.74 -10.15 3.19
N ALA A 173 -5.12 -11.33 3.15
CA ALA A 173 -5.70 -12.56 3.70
C ALA A 173 -5.99 -12.42 5.20
N MET A 174 -5.08 -11.83 5.97
CA MET A 174 -5.30 -11.53 7.40
C MET A 174 -6.44 -10.54 7.62
N GLY A 175 -6.52 -9.47 6.83
CA GLY A 175 -7.58 -8.48 6.93
C GLY A 175 -8.98 -9.05 6.62
N THR A 176 -9.07 -9.94 5.63
CA THR A 176 -10.32 -10.66 5.31
C THR A 176 -10.66 -11.71 6.36
N TRP A 177 -9.66 -12.46 6.86
CA TRP A 177 -9.83 -13.46 7.91
C TRP A 177 -10.28 -12.84 9.24
N ALA A 178 -9.65 -11.75 9.69
CA ALA A 178 -10.07 -11.02 10.88
C ALA A 178 -11.51 -10.49 10.78
N LEU A 179 -11.92 -10.24 9.53
CA LEU A 179 -13.28 -9.95 9.06
C LEU A 179 -14.28 -11.07 9.36
N SER A 180 -13.89 -12.29 9.01
CA SER A 180 -14.73 -13.40 8.54
C SER A 180 -15.86 -13.88 9.46
N GLY A 181 -15.86 -13.56 10.76
CA GLY A 181 -16.93 -13.91 11.71
C GLY A 181 -17.60 -12.75 12.44
N LYS A 182 -17.25 -11.50 12.14
CA LYS A 182 -17.75 -10.33 12.90
C LYS A 182 -18.89 -9.62 12.16
N PRO A 183 -20.06 -9.38 12.78
CA PRO A 183 -21.07 -8.49 12.23
C PRO A 183 -20.52 -7.05 12.23
N LEU A 184 -20.40 -6.45 11.05
CA LEU A 184 -20.02 -5.06 10.88
C LEU A 184 -21.27 -4.21 11.06
N GLY A 185 -21.62 -3.94 12.32
CA GLY A 185 -22.84 -3.24 12.71
C GLY A 185 -23.71 -4.10 13.63
N SER A 186 -23.38 -4.12 14.92
CA SER A 186 -24.29 -4.62 15.97
C SER A 186 -24.21 -3.83 17.27
N GLY A 187 -23.40 -2.76 17.33
CA GLY A 187 -23.28 -1.92 18.53
C GLY A 187 -24.53 -1.07 18.75
N GLU A 188 -25.05 -0.44 17.70
CA GLU A 188 -26.24 0.40 17.79
C GLU A 188 -27.54 -0.40 17.94
N GLU A 189 -27.65 -1.59 17.36
CA GLU A 189 -28.88 -2.39 17.46
C GLU A 189 -29.02 -3.03 18.85
N ARG A 190 -27.90 -3.39 19.48
CA ARG A 190 -27.85 -3.88 20.87
C ARG A 190 -28.05 -2.76 21.89
N ALA A 191 -27.55 -1.55 21.62
CA ALA A 191 -27.82 -0.37 22.44
C ALA A 191 -29.29 0.07 22.32
N ARG A 192 -29.84 0.15 21.10
CA ARG A 192 -31.26 0.48 20.86
C ARG A 192 -32.23 -0.59 21.35
N SER A 193 -31.82 -1.86 21.47
CA SER A 193 -32.67 -2.90 22.09
C SER A 193 -32.68 -2.79 23.61
N ASN A 194 -31.62 -2.27 24.22
CA ASN A 194 -31.50 -2.16 25.68
C ASN A 194 -32.12 -0.88 26.25
N ASP A 195 -32.27 0.16 25.43
CA ASP A 195 -32.84 1.46 25.81
C ASP A 195 -34.36 1.58 25.58
N ARG A 196 -35.07 0.54 25.13
CA ARG A 196 -36.53 0.59 25.06
C ARG A 196 -37.14 0.37 26.44
N PRO A 197 -37.89 1.33 27.01
CA PRO A 197 -38.59 1.12 28.27
C PRO A 197 -39.58 -0.05 28.14
N ARG A 198 -39.46 -1.06 29.01
CA ARG A 198 -40.46 -2.12 29.18
C ARG A 198 -41.66 -1.56 29.95
N TRP A 199 -42.55 -0.83 29.30
CA TRP A 199 -43.92 -0.71 29.79
C TRP A 199 -44.86 -1.18 28.70
N SER A 200 -45.52 -2.31 28.96
CA SER A 200 -46.70 -2.75 28.24
C SER A 200 -47.88 -1.89 28.69
N VAL A 201 -48.42 -1.06 27.81
CA VAL A 201 -49.72 -0.43 28.06
C VAL A 201 -50.76 -1.53 28.03
N ALA A 202 -51.35 -1.83 29.19
CA ALA A 202 -52.61 -2.54 29.24
C ALA A 202 -53.64 -1.68 28.49
N GLY A 203 -54.20 -2.23 27.40
CA GLY A 203 -55.28 -1.59 26.66
C GLY A 203 -56.49 -1.32 27.58
N PRO A 204 -57.30 -0.29 27.30
CA PRO A 204 -58.38 0.10 28.20
C PRO A 204 -59.44 -1.01 28.27
N ALA A 205 -59.84 -1.34 29.51
CA ALA A 205 -61.02 -2.14 29.76
C ALA A 205 -62.23 -1.42 29.18
N ARG A 206 -62.95 -2.11 28.28
CA ARG A 206 -64.24 -1.64 27.79
C ARG A 206 -65.27 -1.95 28.87
N GLU A 207 -65.95 -0.92 29.34
CA GLU A 207 -67.27 -1.03 29.97
C GLU A 207 -68.34 -0.64 28.94
#